data_AF-A0A931K0J2-F1
#
_entry.id   AF-A0A931K0J2-F1
#
_cell.length_a   1.000
_cell.length_b   1.000
_cell.length_c   1.000
_cell.angle_alpha   90.00
_cell.angle_beta   90.00
_cell.angle_gamma   90.00
#
_symmetry.space_group_name_H-M   'P 1'
#
loop_
_entity.id
_entity.type
_entity.pdbx_description
1 polymer ?
#
loop_
_entity_poly.entity_id
_entity_poly.type
_entity_poly.pdbx_seq_one_letter_code
_entity_poly.pdbx_strand_id
1 'polypeptide(L)'
;MNPVAWFVPGVRANGTTFFLGLLVFLAAHVALTAVQLYTDIALPDGTGLIFLAVLLLLLVFVHINRLNDAGRSWTWVFLPIPLALVAFFVVVMIFGTMFFFQQLGVYAEANSLDSATIMQDPALMQEFQTWIENNESDLGGLQLTAAWGSTGAFWAVILLFGLWFRGMPSREA
;
A
#
# COMPACT_ATOMS: atom_id res chain seq x y z
N MET A 1 -1.39 26.77 12.63
CA MET A 1 -1.51 25.42 12.04
C MET A 1 -2.35 24.59 12.98
N ASN A 2 -3.38 23.89 12.52
CA ASN A 2 -4.28 23.12 13.38
C ASN A 2 -4.11 21.62 13.10
N PRO A 3 -3.33 20.88 13.90
CA PRO A 3 -3.09 19.44 13.68
C PRO A 3 -4.35 18.58 13.88
N VAL A 4 -5.40 19.10 14.52
CA VAL A 4 -6.71 18.43 14.60
C VAL A 4 -7.27 18.13 13.21
N ALA A 5 -6.94 18.95 12.21
CA ALA A 5 -7.36 18.76 10.83
C ALA A 5 -6.76 17.53 10.14
N TRP A 6 -5.84 16.80 10.80
CA TRP A 6 -5.34 15.51 10.32
C TRP A 6 -6.25 14.35 10.71
N PHE A 7 -6.95 14.48 11.84
CA PHE A 7 -7.64 13.35 12.48
C PHE A 7 -9.17 13.48 12.48
N VAL A 8 -9.69 14.68 12.20
CA VAL A 8 -11.13 14.97 12.28
C VAL A 8 -11.60 15.66 11.00
N PRO A 9 -12.67 15.17 10.33
CA PRO A 9 -13.23 15.83 9.16
C PRO A 9 -14.03 17.09 9.53
N GLY A 10 -14.23 18.01 8.59
CA GLY A 10 -15.05 19.21 8.78
C GLY A 10 -14.28 20.42 9.32
N VAL A 11 -12.95 20.33 9.41
CA VAL A 11 -12.06 21.43 9.80
C VAL A 11 -11.36 21.95 8.54
N ARG A 12 -10.83 23.18 8.56
CA ARG A 12 -10.01 23.70 7.46
C ARG A 12 -8.54 23.30 7.64
N ALA A 13 -7.92 22.80 6.59
CA ALA A 13 -6.48 22.54 6.52
C ALA A 13 -5.85 23.41 5.43
N ASN A 14 -5.05 24.40 5.82
CA ASN A 14 -4.23 25.16 4.87
C ASN A 14 -3.21 24.23 4.18
N GLY A 15 -2.67 24.64 3.03
CA GLY A 15 -1.78 23.80 2.22
C GLY A 15 -0.59 23.21 2.99
N THR A 16 0.03 23.99 3.89
CA THR A 16 1.15 23.52 4.73
C THR A 16 0.70 22.47 5.74
N THR A 17 -0.41 22.70 6.44
CA THR A 17 -0.96 21.75 7.43
C THR A 17 -1.35 20.45 6.73
N PHE A 18 -2.02 20.54 5.58
CA PHE A 18 -2.39 19.39 4.77
C PHE A 18 -1.17 18.54 4.38
N PHE A 19 -0.14 19.17 3.79
CA PHE A 19 1.02 18.44 3.29
C PHE A 19 1.85 17.82 4.40
N LEU A 20 1.97 18.50 5.55
CA LEU A 20 2.61 17.91 6.73
C LEU A 20 1.85 16.69 7.26
N GLY A 21 0.52 16.72 7.24
CA GLY A 21 -0.29 15.55 7.60
C GLY A 21 0.01 14.35 6.71
N LEU A 22 0.15 14.57 5.40
CA LEU A 22 0.57 13.51 4.47
C LEU A 22 1.94 12.93 4.81
N LEU A 23 2.93 13.78 5.14
CA LEU A 23 4.26 13.32 5.52
C LEU A 23 4.27 12.55 6.85
N VAL A 24 3.46 12.96 7.82
CA VAL A 24 3.30 12.24 9.10
C VAL A 24 2.70 10.86 8.87
N PHE A 25 1.66 10.76 8.03
CA PHE A 25 1.04 9.49 7.70
C PHE A 25 1.95 8.58 6.87
N LEU A 26 2.76 9.16 5.97
CA LEU A 26 3.82 8.45 5.26
C LEU A 26 4.82 7.85 6.24
N ALA A 27 5.35 8.65 7.15
CA ALA A 27 6.30 8.19 8.15
C ALA A 27 5.71 7.07 9.02
N ALA A 28 4.45 7.20 9.43
CA ALA A 28 3.76 6.17 10.22
C ALA A 28 3.58 4.86 9.44
N HIS A 29 3.18 4.93 8.17
CA HIS A 29 3.03 3.75 7.32
C HIS A 29 4.39 3.08 7.07
N VAL A 30 5.42 3.84 6.69
CA VAL A 30 6.78 3.35 6.47
C VAL A 30 7.34 2.69 7.74
N ALA A 31 7.13 3.30 8.91
CA ALA A 31 7.57 2.72 10.18
C ALA A 31 6.87 1.39 10.47
N LEU A 32 5.55 1.30 10.24
CA LEU A 32 4.84 0.03 10.41
C LEU A 32 5.33 -1.03 9.42
N THR A 33 5.49 -0.68 8.14
CA THR A 33 6.03 -1.58 7.11
C THR A 33 7.41 -2.09 7.52
N ALA A 34 8.28 -1.21 8.03
CA ALA A 34 9.60 -1.62 8.53
C ALA A 34 9.51 -2.56 9.74
N VAL A 35 8.63 -2.27 10.71
CA VAL A 35 8.40 -3.16 11.87
C VAL A 35 7.94 -4.53 11.40
N GLN A 36 6.96 -4.60 10.49
CA GLN A 36 6.44 -5.86 9.95
C GLN A 36 7.47 -6.68 9.19
N LEU A 37 8.41 -6.02 8.50
CA LEU A 37 9.38 -6.69 7.64
C LEU A 37 10.70 -7.04 8.34
N TYR A 38 11.10 -6.29 9.37
CA TYR A 38 12.42 -6.40 9.98
C TYR A 38 12.41 -6.80 11.45
N THR A 39 11.25 -7.03 12.04
CA THR A 39 11.15 -7.47 13.43
C THR A 39 10.38 -8.78 13.51
N ASP A 40 10.79 -9.68 14.42
CA ASP A 40 10.09 -10.94 14.70
C ASP A 40 8.82 -10.73 15.55
N ILE A 41 8.24 -9.53 15.52
CA ILE A 41 7.03 -9.22 16.27
C ILE A 41 5.84 -9.82 15.52
N ALA A 42 5.32 -10.93 16.05
CA ALA A 42 4.07 -11.51 15.62
C ALA A 42 2.90 -10.56 15.97
N LEU A 43 2.49 -9.73 15.01
CA LEU A 43 1.28 -8.93 15.13
C LEU A 43 0.04 -9.82 14.95
N PRO A 44 -1.08 -9.51 15.63
CA PRO A 44 -2.33 -10.22 15.41
C PRO A 44 -2.76 -10.23 13.94
N ASP A 45 -3.39 -11.31 13.52
CA ASP A 45 -3.97 -11.44 12.18
C ASP A 45 -4.88 -10.24 11.86
N GLY A 46 -4.74 -9.72 10.64
CA GLY A 46 -5.54 -8.58 10.19
C GLY A 46 -5.02 -7.20 10.65
N THR A 47 -3.96 -7.11 11.46
CA THR A 47 -3.38 -5.81 11.88
C THR A 47 -3.04 -4.92 10.68
N GLY A 48 -2.48 -5.49 9.61
CA GLY A 48 -2.18 -4.75 8.37
C GLY A 48 -3.43 -4.16 7.70
N LEU A 49 -4.52 -4.93 7.62
CA LEU A 49 -5.79 -4.46 7.03
C LEU A 49 -6.45 -3.37 7.87
N ILE A 50 -6.46 -3.53 9.20
CA ILE A 50 -6.99 -2.53 10.13
C ILE A 50 -6.19 -1.23 10.01
N PHE A 51 -4.87 -1.32 10.01
CA PHE A 51 -4.01 -0.14 9.83
C PHE A 51 -4.26 0.56 8.49
N LEU A 52 -4.34 -0.20 7.39
CA LEU A 52 -4.63 0.36 6.08
C LEU A 52 -5.99 1.07 6.08
N ALA A 53 -7.03 0.47 6.66
CA ALA A 53 -8.35 1.09 6.75
C ALA A 53 -8.31 2.42 7.54
N VAL A 54 -7.62 2.44 8.67
CA VAL A 54 -7.42 3.67 9.47
C VAL A 54 -6.63 4.71 8.69
N LEU A 55 -5.54 4.32 8.01
CA LEU A 55 -4.74 5.21 7.18
C LEU A 55 -5.57 5.83 6.07
N LEU A 56 -6.36 5.03 5.35
CA LEU A 56 -7.26 5.51 4.29
C LEU A 56 -8.29 6.50 4.83
N LEU A 57 -8.87 6.22 6.00
CA LEU A 57 -9.81 7.13 6.66
C LEU A 57 -9.15 8.49 7.00
N LEU A 58 -7.95 8.47 7.58
CA LEU A 58 -7.20 9.68 7.91
C LEU A 58 -6.79 10.47 6.65
N LEU A 59 -6.40 9.76 5.59
CA LEU A 59 -6.13 10.37 4.30
C LEU A 59 -7.39 11.02 3.72
N VAL A 60 -8.55 10.37 3.80
CA VAL A 60 -9.83 10.97 3.40
C VAL A 60 -10.09 12.24 4.20
N PHE A 61 -9.94 12.22 5.52
CA PHE A 61 -10.17 13.39 6.37
C PHE A 61 -9.28 14.58 6.00
N VAL A 62 -7.97 14.36 5.86
CA VAL A 62 -7.03 15.44 5.57
C VAL A 62 -7.28 16.05 4.18
N HIS A 63 -7.67 15.22 3.18
CA HIS A 63 -8.03 15.72 1.85
C HIS A 63 -9.37 16.47 1.85
N ILE A 64 -10.40 15.99 2.56
CA ILE A 64 -11.67 16.72 2.73
C ILE A 64 -11.40 18.09 3.35
N ASN A 65 -10.61 18.13 4.43
CA ASN A 65 -10.30 19.37 5.13
C ASN A 65 -9.53 20.36 4.26
N ARG A 66 -8.66 19.86 3.37
CA ARG A 66 -7.96 20.67 2.38
C ARG A 66 -8.90 21.23 1.31
N LEU A 67 -9.82 20.40 0.80
CA LEU A 67 -10.80 20.80 -0.20
C LEU A 67 -11.81 21.81 0.36
N ASN A 68 -12.22 21.65 1.62
CA ASN A 68 -13.06 22.60 2.33
C ASN A 68 -12.40 23.99 2.43
N ASP A 69 -11.11 24.02 2.75
CA ASP A 69 -10.31 25.26 2.77
C ASP A 69 -10.21 25.91 1.38
N ALA A 70 -10.08 25.10 0.32
CA ALA A 70 -10.06 25.55 -1.07
C ALA A 70 -11.45 25.84 -1.68
N GLY A 71 -12.54 25.63 -0.93
CA GLY A 71 -13.91 25.80 -1.44
C GLY A 71 -14.29 24.84 -2.57
N ARG A 72 -13.70 23.64 -2.60
CA ARG A 72 -13.94 22.60 -3.62
C ARG A 72 -14.84 21.48 -3.08
N SER A 73 -15.48 20.75 -4.00
CA SER A 73 -16.29 19.57 -3.64
C SER A 73 -15.43 18.49 -2.96
N TRP A 74 -15.98 17.82 -1.95
CA TRP A 74 -15.34 16.69 -1.28
C TRP A 74 -15.14 15.48 -2.20
N THR A 75 -15.88 15.39 -3.30
CA THR A 75 -15.79 14.28 -4.26
C THR A 75 -14.40 14.15 -4.91
N TRP A 76 -13.59 15.22 -4.90
CA TRP A 76 -12.22 15.19 -5.42
C TRP A 76 -11.28 14.27 -4.64
N VAL A 77 -11.65 13.85 -3.41
CA VAL A 77 -10.91 12.84 -2.63
C VAL A 77 -10.85 11.49 -3.32
N PHE A 78 -11.85 11.17 -4.16
CA PHE A 78 -11.89 9.91 -4.91
C PHE A 78 -10.88 9.85 -6.07
N LEU A 79 -10.11 10.91 -6.33
CA LEU A 79 -8.96 10.81 -7.25
C LEU A 79 -7.74 10.19 -6.56
N PRO A 80 -7.13 10.81 -5.54
CA PRO A 80 -5.90 10.29 -4.97
C PRO A 80 -6.07 8.92 -4.31
N ILE A 81 -7.17 8.68 -3.60
CA ILE A 81 -7.32 7.49 -2.74
C ILE A 81 -7.50 6.20 -3.57
N PRO A 82 -8.54 6.05 -4.42
CA PRO A 82 -8.65 4.91 -5.33
C PRO A 82 -7.45 4.70 -6.25
N LEU A 83 -6.88 5.77 -6.82
CA LEU A 83 -5.72 5.63 -7.72
C LEU A 83 -4.48 5.11 -6.98
N ALA A 84 -4.26 5.56 -5.74
CA ALA A 84 -3.17 5.03 -4.91
C ALA A 84 -3.38 3.56 -4.57
N LEU A 85 -4.61 3.14 -4.28
CA LEU A 85 -4.94 1.73 -4.07
C LEU A 85 -4.72 0.89 -5.33
N VAL A 86 -5.15 1.38 -6.49
CA VAL A 86 -4.89 0.69 -7.77
C VAL A 86 -3.39 0.55 -8.01
N ALA A 87 -2.60 1.61 -7.80
CA ALA A 87 -1.15 1.55 -7.94
C ALA A 87 -0.52 0.54 -6.97
N PHE A 88 -0.97 0.53 -5.71
CA PHE A 88 -0.55 -0.45 -4.71
C PHE A 88 -0.81 -1.88 -5.19
N PHE A 89 -2.05 -2.20 -5.56
CA PHE A 89 -2.44 -3.56 -5.96
C PHE A 89 -1.77 -4.00 -7.27
N VAL A 90 -1.58 -3.10 -8.24
CA VAL A 90 -0.85 -3.41 -9.48
C VAL A 90 0.58 -3.84 -9.15
N VAL A 91 1.27 -3.12 -8.26
CA VAL A 91 2.64 -3.48 -7.87
C VAL A 91 2.68 -4.79 -7.08
N VAL A 92 1.74 -5.00 -6.15
CA VAL A 92 1.59 -6.30 -5.46
C VAL A 92 1.38 -7.43 -6.46
N MET A 93 0.52 -7.26 -7.46
CA MET A 93 0.27 -8.28 -8.49
C MET A 93 1.49 -8.56 -9.36
N ILE A 94 2.24 -7.52 -9.76
CA ILE A 94 3.48 -7.68 -10.53
C ILE A 94 4.48 -8.54 -9.74
N PHE A 95 4.76 -8.17 -8.49
CA PHE A 95 5.72 -8.91 -7.68
C PHE A 95 5.20 -10.30 -7.28
N GLY A 96 3.90 -10.44 -6.99
CA GLY A 96 3.29 -11.74 -6.70
C GLY A 96 3.36 -12.69 -7.88
N THR A 97 3.19 -12.19 -9.10
CA THR A 97 3.33 -12.99 -10.32
C THR A 97 4.79 -13.38 -10.55
N MET A 98 5.73 -12.44 -10.42
CA MET A 98 7.17 -12.73 -10.52
C MET A 98 7.59 -13.79 -9.49
N PHE A 99 7.11 -13.65 -8.26
CA PHE A 99 7.34 -14.60 -7.18
C PHE A 99 6.81 -15.99 -7.52
N PHE A 100 5.55 -16.09 -7.96
CA PHE A 100 4.94 -17.35 -8.35
C PHE A 100 5.78 -18.09 -9.40
N PHE A 101 6.17 -17.40 -10.49
CA PHE A 101 6.97 -18.02 -11.54
C PHE A 101 8.38 -18.39 -11.09
N GLN A 102 9.00 -17.58 -10.24
CA GLN A 102 10.32 -17.90 -9.69
C GLN A 102 10.26 -19.17 -8.83
N GLN A 103 9.28 -19.28 -7.94
CA GLN A 103 9.12 -20.46 -7.08
C GLN A 103 8.72 -21.70 -7.89
N LEU A 104 7.88 -21.53 -8.90
CA LEU A 104 7.51 -22.59 -9.82
C LEU A 104 8.74 -23.17 -10.53
N GLY A 105 9.68 -22.31 -10.95
CA GLY A 105 10.94 -22.75 -11.56
C GLY A 105 11.82 -23.56 -10.60
N VAL A 106 11.94 -23.12 -9.33
CA VAL A 106 12.71 -23.84 -8.30
C VAL A 106 12.12 -25.22 -8.03
N TYR A 107 10.79 -25.30 -7.85
CA TYR A 107 10.10 -26.57 -7.65
C TYR A 107 10.20 -27.49 -8.88
N ALA A 108 10.08 -26.93 -10.08
CA ALA A 108 10.21 -27.67 -11.33
C ALA A 108 11.59 -28.31 -11.46
N GLU A 109 12.66 -27.56 -11.19
CA GLU A 109 14.03 -28.04 -11.20
C GLU A 109 14.25 -29.17 -10.17
N ALA A 110 13.76 -28.98 -8.94
CA ALA A 110 13.89 -29.97 -7.87
C ALA A 110 13.21 -31.31 -8.20
N ASN A 111 12.13 -31.29 -8.98
CA ASN A 111 11.36 -32.49 -9.34
C ASN A 111 11.65 -32.99 -10.76
N SER A 112 12.62 -32.40 -11.47
CA SER A 112 12.92 -32.72 -12.88
C SER A 112 11.70 -32.60 -13.80
N LEU A 113 10.83 -31.63 -13.51
CA LEU A 113 9.63 -31.32 -14.28
C LEU A 113 9.83 -30.00 -15.05
N ASP A 114 8.99 -29.76 -16.06
CA ASP A 114 8.89 -28.45 -16.69
C ASP A 114 7.79 -27.61 -16.01
N SER A 115 8.01 -26.30 -15.91
CA SER A 115 7.05 -25.36 -15.32
C SER A 115 5.71 -25.37 -16.05
N ALA A 116 5.71 -25.57 -17.38
CA ALA A 116 4.47 -25.66 -18.14
C ALA A 116 3.67 -26.93 -17.83
N THR A 117 4.35 -28.05 -17.55
CA THR A 117 3.70 -29.31 -17.14
C THR A 117 2.99 -29.14 -15.80
N ILE A 118 3.65 -28.51 -14.83
CA ILE A 118 3.07 -28.26 -13.51
C ILE A 118 1.85 -27.35 -13.60
N MET A 119 1.87 -26.33 -14.47
CA MET A 119 0.73 -25.42 -14.68
C MET A 119 -0.48 -26.06 -15.37
N GLN A 120 -0.28 -27.14 -16.13
CA GLN A 120 -1.33 -27.81 -16.88
C GLN A 120 -1.97 -28.96 -16.09
N ASP A 121 -1.29 -29.46 -15.05
CA ASP A 121 -1.78 -30.54 -14.19
C ASP A 121 -2.27 -30.01 -12.83
N PRO A 122 -3.58 -30.07 -12.54
CA PRO A 122 -4.13 -29.63 -11.26
C PRO A 122 -3.53 -30.34 -10.03
N ALA A 123 -3.11 -31.60 -10.16
CA ALA A 123 -2.51 -32.35 -9.04
C ALA A 123 -1.11 -31.81 -8.72
N LEU A 124 -0.27 -31.59 -9.75
CA LEU A 124 1.05 -30.99 -9.57
C LEU A 124 0.97 -29.55 -9.06
N MET A 125 -0.05 -28.79 -9.46
CA MET A 125 -0.28 -27.45 -8.93
C MET A 125 -0.62 -27.48 -7.43
N GLN A 126 -1.39 -28.47 -6.99
CA GLN A 126 -1.68 -28.64 -5.56
C GLN A 126 -0.43 -29.05 -4.78
N GLU A 127 0.40 -29.95 -5.32
CA GLU A 127 1.68 -30.32 -4.73
C GLU A 127 2.64 -29.13 -4.63
N PHE A 128 2.68 -28.28 -5.65
CA PHE A 128 3.44 -27.04 -5.63
C PHE A 128 2.94 -26.07 -4.54
N GLN A 129 1.63 -25.91 -4.36
CA GLN A 129 1.06 -25.09 -3.29
C GLN A 129 1.47 -25.61 -1.92
N THR A 130 1.35 -26.92 -1.68
CA THR A 130 1.80 -27.55 -0.43
C THR A 130 3.31 -27.42 -0.24
N TRP A 131 4.09 -27.47 -1.32
CA TRP A 131 5.53 -27.23 -1.24
C TRP A 131 5.84 -25.79 -0.82
N ILE A 132 5.15 -24.78 -1.39
CA ILE A 132 5.29 -23.38 -0.95
C ILE A 132 4.99 -23.22 0.53
N GLU A 133 3.87 -23.79 1.01
CA GLU A 133 3.46 -23.72 2.42
C GLU A 133 4.51 -24.34 3.36
N ASN A 134 5.15 -25.44 2.94
CA ASN A 134 6.19 -26.10 3.73
C ASN A 134 7.56 -25.40 3.68
N ASN A 135 7.77 -24.49 2.74
CA ASN A 135 9.04 -23.78 2.54
C ASN A 135 8.87 -22.26 2.75
N GLU A 136 7.88 -21.83 3.55
CA GLU A 136 7.53 -20.42 3.75
C GLU A 136 8.70 -19.55 4.21
N SER A 137 9.63 -20.12 5.00
CA SER A 137 10.83 -19.44 5.49
C SER A 137 11.79 -18.98 4.37
N ASP A 138 11.79 -19.66 3.24
CA ASP A 138 12.72 -19.39 2.13
C ASP A 138 12.19 -18.30 1.18
N LEU A 139 11.00 -17.75 1.47
CA LEU A 139 10.26 -16.85 0.58
C LEU A 139 10.48 -15.35 0.89
N GLY A 140 11.21 -15.02 1.97
CA GLY A 140 11.24 -13.66 2.53
C GLY A 140 11.81 -12.55 1.64
N GLY A 141 12.74 -12.86 0.72
CA GLY A 141 13.43 -11.85 -0.09
C GLY A 141 12.54 -11.07 -1.05
N LEU A 142 11.59 -11.75 -1.70
CA LEU A 142 10.68 -11.15 -2.68
C LEU A 142 9.48 -10.47 -2.01
N GLN A 143 9.04 -11.00 -0.86
CA GLN A 143 8.03 -10.36 -0.02
C GLN A 143 8.48 -8.97 0.42
N LEU A 144 9.77 -8.82 0.78
CA LEU A 144 10.38 -7.54 1.12
C LEU A 144 10.29 -6.54 -0.05
N THR A 145 10.68 -6.95 -1.25
CA THR A 145 10.64 -6.09 -2.44
C THR A 145 9.20 -5.70 -2.79
N ALA A 146 8.26 -6.65 -2.72
CA ALA A 146 6.85 -6.41 -2.99
C ALA A 146 6.24 -5.39 -2.01
N ALA A 147 6.54 -5.53 -0.71
CA ALA A 147 6.03 -4.65 0.33
C ALA A 147 6.55 -3.21 0.18
N TRP A 148 7.86 -3.03 -0.06
CA TRP A 148 8.43 -1.71 -0.29
C TRP A 148 7.99 -1.09 -1.61
N GLY A 149 7.95 -1.90 -2.69
CA GLY A 149 7.52 -1.44 -4.01
C GLY A 149 6.07 -0.95 -4.00
N SER A 150 5.16 -1.72 -3.41
CA SER A 150 3.74 -1.36 -3.32
C SER A 150 3.51 -0.15 -2.40
N THR A 151 4.20 -0.08 -1.26
CA THR A 151 4.17 1.08 -0.37
C THR A 151 4.66 2.35 -1.08
N GLY A 152 5.76 2.24 -1.83
CA GLY A 152 6.32 3.33 -2.61
C GLY A 152 5.35 3.83 -3.69
N ALA A 153 4.74 2.91 -4.44
CA ALA A 153 3.76 3.26 -5.49
C ALA A 153 2.51 3.94 -4.92
N PHE A 154 1.98 3.44 -3.81
CA PHE A 154 0.86 4.06 -3.09
C PHE A 154 1.16 5.52 -2.74
N TRP A 155 2.29 5.74 -2.08
CA TRP A 155 2.66 7.08 -1.60
C TRP A 155 3.08 8.02 -2.72
N ALA A 156 3.69 7.52 -3.79
CA ALA A 156 3.99 8.32 -4.96
C ALA A 156 2.72 8.99 -5.51
N VAL A 157 1.63 8.23 -5.66
CA VAL A 157 0.34 8.78 -6.11
C VAL A 157 -0.18 9.81 -5.10
N ILE A 158 -0.25 9.47 -3.81
CA ILE A 158 -0.77 10.37 -2.78
C ILE A 158 0.02 11.69 -2.71
N LEU A 159 1.35 11.64 -2.78
CA LEU A 159 2.19 12.83 -2.69
C LEU A 159 2.13 13.70 -3.93
N LEU A 160 2.03 13.10 -5.13
CA LEU A 160 1.85 13.86 -6.38
C LEU A 160 0.53 14.64 -6.37
N PHE A 161 -0.57 13.99 -5.98
CA PHE A 161 -1.85 14.69 -5.76
C PHE A 161 -1.78 15.66 -4.59
N GLY A 162 -1.01 15.32 -3.55
CA GLY A 162 -0.77 16.17 -2.40
C GLY A 162 -0.09 17.50 -2.78
N LEU A 163 0.89 17.47 -3.67
CA LEU A 163 1.52 18.70 -4.20
C LEU A 163 0.51 19.56 -4.95
N TRP A 164 -0.34 18.93 -5.78
CA TRP A 164 -1.38 19.64 -6.50
C TRP A 164 -2.43 20.26 -5.56
N PHE A 165 -2.93 19.50 -4.59
CA PHE A 165 -3.93 19.97 -3.62
C PHE A 165 -3.36 21.06 -2.71
N ARG A 166 -2.09 20.95 -2.31
CA ARG A 166 -1.37 21.98 -1.55
C ARG A 166 -1.38 23.32 -2.29
N GLY A 167 -1.17 23.31 -3.61
CA GLY A 167 -1.08 24.51 -4.45
C GLY A 167 -2.40 25.22 -4.73
N MET A 168 -3.55 24.67 -4.32
CA MET A 168 -4.84 25.33 -4.54
C MET A 168 -4.94 26.64 -3.72
N PRO A 169 -5.53 27.72 -4.26
CA PRO A 169 -5.82 28.91 -3.47
C PRO A 169 -6.87 28.60 -2.39
N SER A 170 -6.77 29.26 -1.23
CA SER A 170 -7.84 29.18 -0.22
C SER A 170 -9.05 29.99 -0.70
N ARG A 171 -10.22 29.70 -0.14
CA ARG A 171 -11.45 30.43 -0.46
C ARG A 171 -11.39 31.93 -0.12
N GLU A 172 -10.51 32.31 0.80
CA GLU A 172 -10.38 33.67 1.34
C GLU A 172 -9.18 34.44 0.75
N ALA A 173 -8.47 33.84 -0.21
CA ALA A 173 -7.33 34.44 -0.90
C ALA A 173 -7.71 35.15 -2.20
#